data_AF-A0A9P6L7S0-F1
#
_entry.id   AF-A0A9P6L7S0-F1
#
_cell.length_a   1.000
_cell.length_b   1.000
_cell.length_c   1.000
_cell.angle_alpha   90.00
_cell.angle_beta   90.00
_cell.angle_gamma   90.00
#
_symmetry.space_group_name_H-M   'P 1'
#
loop_
_entity.id
_entity.type
_entity.pdbx_description
1 polymer ?
#
loop_
_entity_poly.entity_id
_entity_poly.type
_entity_poly.pdbx_seq_one_letter_code
_entity_poly.pdbx_strand_id
1 'polypeptide(L)'
;MSAPLPAAEPHSKNSHRDPLLIHAGKGYAIMYSIWGRFRDILQRGSPLVDVNPLLLSPLDRGYREEYINLLSIEPKIADLLADRELPDLVRDLEKGRNEFRNSQVHSISNQISSWGIGVPDDKHLRGFGNDICGRLLCPSTKDWGDPIARERLQTLQADVTIDNFPRFLWEGERVDPQDMNKGFLRGELLVKALLSILIGPAAARPGGQCSGAGGYADILNMQTLTVPSLAFGAAVTRFALSAETKCRWSFSKEDMPGFNYLGFYQKITLAVGKWRDEDQRSLLMWWNRMILSHLRGGPHATQLNGAPEPGSAAALMIQQATGAIAAPH
;
A
#
# COMPACT_ATOMS: atom_id res chain seq x y z
N MET A 1 53.00 3.42 43.00
CA MET A 1 52.02 2.37 42.69
C MET A 1 50.67 3.03 42.56
N SER A 2 50.29 3.39 41.33
CA SER A 2 48.99 4.02 41.04
C SER A 2 47.98 2.92 40.72
N ALA A 3 46.85 2.92 41.42
CA ALA A 3 45.74 2.03 41.12
C ALA A 3 45.15 2.37 39.74
N PRO A 4 44.73 1.40 38.93
CA PRO A 4 44.06 1.69 37.67
C PRO A 4 42.62 2.15 37.94
N LEU A 5 42.19 3.17 37.18
CA LEU A 5 40.78 3.59 37.08
C LEU A 5 39.91 2.41 36.63
N PRO A 6 38.68 2.26 37.16
CA PRO A 6 37.78 1.21 36.72
C PRO A 6 37.41 1.43 35.26
N ALA A 7 37.52 0.36 34.47
CA ALA A 7 37.09 0.34 33.08
C ALA A 7 35.60 0.70 33.00
N ALA A 8 35.27 1.61 32.08
CA ALA A 8 33.88 1.94 31.77
C ALA A 8 33.16 0.65 31.35
N GLU A 9 32.10 0.30 32.07
CA GLU A 9 31.20 -0.78 31.67
C GLU A 9 30.63 -0.47 30.28
N PRO A 10 30.56 -1.46 29.36
CA PRO A 10 29.90 -1.26 28.09
C PRO A 10 28.42 -1.02 28.37
N HIS A 11 27.91 0.16 28.00
CA HIS A 11 26.48 0.42 27.96
C HIS A 11 25.81 -0.53 26.97
N SER A 12 25.48 -1.74 27.43
CA SER A 12 24.51 -2.61 26.81
C SER A 12 23.11 -2.04 27.08
N LYS A 13 22.79 -0.91 26.44
CA LYS A 13 21.40 -0.49 26.31
C LYS A 13 20.79 -1.38 25.25
N ASN A 14 20.23 -2.50 25.68
CA ASN A 14 19.21 -3.21 24.92
C ASN A 14 18.03 -2.25 24.76
N SER A 15 18.12 -1.29 23.83
CA SER A 15 17.14 -0.21 23.71
C SER A 15 15.82 -0.87 23.34
N HIS A 16 14.86 -0.82 24.24
CA HIS A 16 13.53 -1.34 23.99
C HIS A 16 13.02 -0.73 22.68
N ARG A 17 12.60 -1.59 21.75
CA ARG A 17 12.05 -1.14 20.46
C ARG A 17 10.80 -0.33 20.72
N ASP A 18 10.63 0.77 19.98
CA ASP A 18 9.44 1.60 20.12
C ASP A 18 8.30 1.06 19.23
N PRO A 19 7.20 0.53 19.81
CA PRO A 19 6.09 -0.01 19.03
C PRO A 19 5.42 1.06 18.15
N LEU A 20 5.40 2.32 18.59
CA LEU A 20 4.78 3.42 17.86
C LEU A 20 5.55 3.72 16.58
N LEU A 21 6.89 3.78 16.64
CA LEU A 21 7.72 3.97 15.45
C LEU A 21 7.67 2.77 14.50
N ILE A 22 7.62 1.54 15.04
CA ILE A 22 7.41 0.35 14.21
C ILE A 22 6.06 0.44 13.51
N HIS A 23 5.01 0.86 14.20
CA HIS A 23 3.69 1.01 13.62
C HIS A 23 3.66 2.10 12.53
N ALA A 24 4.26 3.27 12.80
CA ALA A 24 4.39 4.34 11.82
C ALA A 24 5.17 3.90 10.58
N GLY A 25 6.23 3.12 10.75
CA GLY A 25 6.99 2.53 9.64
C GLY A 25 6.14 1.60 8.76
N LYS A 26 5.23 0.82 9.37
CA LYS A 26 4.27 -0.03 8.63
C LYS A 26 3.28 0.83 7.85
N GLY A 27 2.73 1.87 8.48
CA GLY A 27 1.81 2.83 7.85
C GLY A 27 2.41 3.58 6.68
N TYR A 28 3.63 4.10 6.87
CA TYR A 28 4.35 4.80 5.81
C TYR A 28 4.62 3.90 4.60
N ALA A 29 4.92 2.61 4.84
CA ALA A 29 5.20 1.64 3.79
C ALA A 29 4.00 1.40 2.87
N ILE A 30 2.80 1.22 3.43
CA ILE A 30 1.59 0.99 2.64
C ILE A 30 1.05 2.28 2.03
N MET A 31 1.13 3.41 2.73
CA MET A 31 0.50 4.66 2.29
C MET A 31 1.36 5.53 1.37
N TYR A 32 2.69 5.51 1.51
CA TYR A 32 3.50 6.55 0.87
C TYR A 32 4.72 5.99 0.14
N SER A 33 5.57 5.25 0.84
CA SER A 33 6.80 4.76 0.23
C SER A 33 7.38 3.55 0.94
N ILE A 34 7.60 2.49 0.16
CA ILE A 34 8.33 1.30 0.58
C ILE A 34 9.86 1.48 0.60
N TRP A 35 10.38 2.65 0.20
CA TRP A 35 11.82 2.88 0.02
C TRP A 35 12.37 4.22 0.54
N GLY A 36 11.53 5.19 0.89
CA GLY A 36 11.97 6.51 1.38
C GLY A 36 13.01 6.41 2.49
N ARG A 37 14.12 7.17 2.40
CA ARG A 37 15.21 7.05 3.38
C ARG A 37 14.84 7.82 4.64
N PHE A 38 14.32 7.13 5.67
CA PHE A 38 13.86 7.77 6.91
C PHE A 38 14.89 8.72 7.52
N ARG A 39 16.19 8.42 7.43
CA ARG A 39 17.24 9.35 7.85
C ARG A 39 17.14 10.70 7.15
N ASP A 40 17.05 10.71 5.82
CA ASP A 40 16.96 11.95 5.05
C ASP A 40 15.61 12.65 5.28
N ILE A 41 14.52 11.88 5.36
CA ILE A 41 13.17 12.40 5.60
C ILE A 41 13.15 13.18 6.93
N LEU A 42 13.66 12.58 8.00
CA LEU A 42 13.71 13.22 9.31
C LEU A 42 14.72 14.38 9.35
N GLN A 43 15.95 14.17 8.86
CA GLN A 43 17.03 15.14 8.98
C GLN A 43 16.85 16.36 8.07
N ARG A 44 16.39 16.15 6.83
CA ARG A 44 16.21 17.23 5.84
C ARG A 44 14.78 17.74 5.79
N GLY A 45 13.79 16.87 5.98
CA GLY A 45 12.38 17.25 5.87
C GLY A 45 11.86 18.03 7.09
N SER A 46 12.24 17.61 8.31
CA SER A 46 11.74 18.24 9.54
C SER A 46 11.99 19.75 9.63
N PRO A 47 13.19 20.27 9.31
CA PRO A 47 13.45 21.72 9.38
C PRO A 47 12.67 22.56 8.36
N LEU A 48 12.02 21.91 7.37
CA LEU A 48 11.40 22.59 6.23
C LEU A 48 9.88 22.70 6.35
N VAL A 49 9.26 22.12 7.40
CA VAL A 49 7.80 22.07 7.55
C VAL A 49 7.18 23.47 7.48
N ASP A 50 7.77 24.43 8.20
CA ASP A 50 7.28 25.81 8.28
C ASP A 50 7.82 26.73 7.18
N VAL A 51 8.69 26.21 6.30
CA VAL A 51 9.24 26.98 5.19
C VAL A 51 8.24 27.02 4.03
N ASN A 52 8.04 28.21 3.45
CA ASN A 52 7.20 28.39 2.27
C ASN A 52 7.68 27.46 1.13
N PRO A 53 6.83 26.52 0.64
CA PRO A 53 7.23 25.57 -0.39
C PRO A 53 7.75 26.20 -1.68
N LEU A 54 7.31 27.42 -2.02
CA LEU A 54 7.74 28.12 -3.24
C LEU A 54 9.22 28.57 -3.18
N LEU A 55 9.81 28.61 -1.98
CA LEU A 55 11.22 28.97 -1.78
C LEU A 55 12.16 27.75 -1.76
N LEU A 56 11.60 26.54 -1.76
CA LEU A 56 12.36 25.31 -1.63
C LEU A 56 12.79 24.77 -2.99
N SER A 57 13.96 24.14 -3.03
CA SER A 57 14.37 23.37 -4.20
C SER A 57 13.39 22.20 -4.44
N PRO A 58 13.24 21.69 -5.68
CA PRO A 58 12.40 20.51 -5.93
C PRO A 58 12.73 19.31 -5.04
N LEU A 59 14.02 19.11 -4.73
CA LEU A 59 14.48 18.03 -3.86
C LEU A 59 14.03 18.26 -2.39
N ASP A 60 14.20 19.48 -1.89
CA ASP A 60 13.81 19.82 -0.51
C ASP A 60 12.30 19.82 -0.32
N ARG A 61 11.52 20.22 -1.34
CA ARG A 61 10.06 20.03 -1.35
C ARG A 61 9.69 18.56 -1.20
N GLY A 62 10.37 17.67 -1.93
CA GLY A 62 10.15 16.23 -1.81
C GLY A 62 10.40 15.70 -0.40
N TYR A 63 11.52 16.06 0.22
CA TYR A 63 11.80 15.64 1.61
C TYR A 63 10.82 16.24 2.63
N ARG A 64 10.42 17.49 2.45
CA ARG A 64 9.37 18.13 3.27
C ARG A 64 8.05 17.37 3.15
N GLU A 65 7.61 17.05 1.94
CA GLU A 65 6.38 16.29 1.69
C GLU A 65 6.45 14.88 2.30
N GLU A 66 7.57 14.17 2.14
CA GLU A 66 7.76 12.86 2.78
C GLU A 66 7.71 12.95 4.31
N TYR A 67 8.25 14.01 4.92
CA TYR A 67 8.15 14.19 6.36
C TYR A 67 6.73 14.51 6.84
N ILE A 68 6.00 15.36 6.11
CA ILE A 68 4.57 15.63 6.38
C ILE A 68 3.74 14.35 6.25
N ASN A 69 4.01 13.53 5.23
CA ASN A 69 3.37 12.23 5.07
C ASN A 69 3.71 11.24 6.19
N LEU A 70 4.88 11.36 6.81
CA LEU A 70 5.21 10.57 7.99
C LEU A 70 4.43 11.04 9.23
N LEU A 71 4.31 12.36 9.42
CA LEU A 71 3.53 12.95 10.51
C LEU A 71 2.02 12.72 10.37
N SER A 72 1.50 12.56 9.14
CA SER A 72 0.09 12.21 8.94
C SER A 72 -0.25 10.80 9.42
N ILE A 73 0.75 9.90 9.50
CA ILE A 73 0.60 8.57 10.10
C ILE A 73 0.73 8.65 11.61
N GLU A 74 1.75 9.34 12.12
CA GLU A 74 2.01 9.45 13.55
C GLU A 74 2.64 10.81 13.91
N PRO A 75 1.83 11.78 14.37
CA PRO A 75 2.28 13.12 14.70
C PRO A 75 3.35 13.17 15.81
N LYS A 76 3.35 12.21 16.75
CA LYS A 76 4.30 12.18 17.89
C LYS A 76 5.75 11.98 17.46
N ILE A 77 6.00 11.63 16.19
CA ILE A 77 7.36 11.55 15.64
C ILE A 77 8.09 12.89 15.76
N ALA A 78 7.39 14.02 15.69
CA ALA A 78 7.99 15.34 15.84
C ALA A 78 8.58 15.53 17.26
N ASP A 79 7.83 15.18 18.30
CA ASP A 79 8.29 15.25 19.69
C ASP A 79 9.43 14.25 19.94
N LEU A 80 9.29 13.02 19.43
CA LEU A 80 10.31 11.99 19.56
C LEU A 80 11.63 12.36 18.88
N LEU A 81 11.59 13.14 17.79
CA LEU A 81 12.79 13.60 17.10
C LEU A 81 13.56 14.65 17.91
N ALA A 82 12.87 15.42 18.77
CA ALA A 82 13.49 16.36 19.70
C ALA A 82 14.12 15.65 20.91
N ASP A 83 13.51 14.56 21.38
CA ASP A 83 13.88 13.88 22.63
C ASP A 83 14.83 12.69 22.47
N ARG A 84 15.06 12.21 21.23
CA ARG A 84 15.81 10.98 20.97
C ARG A 84 16.79 11.10 19.82
N GLU A 85 17.80 10.25 19.88
CA GLU A 85 18.81 10.12 18.83
C GLU A 85 18.21 9.63 17.51
N LEU A 86 18.48 10.38 16.43
CA LEU A 86 18.00 10.08 15.07
C LEU A 86 18.24 8.61 14.63
N PRO A 87 19.40 7.97 14.90
CA PRO A 87 19.61 6.57 14.55
C PRO A 87 18.60 5.60 15.18
N ASP A 88 18.12 5.86 16.39
CA ASP A 88 17.13 5.00 17.05
C ASP A 88 15.76 5.10 16.37
N LEU A 89 15.36 6.32 16.00
CA LEU A 89 14.11 6.56 15.28
C LEU A 89 14.11 5.86 13.93
N VAL A 90 15.16 6.08 13.14
CA VAL A 90 15.34 5.48 11.82
C VAL A 90 15.28 3.96 11.92
N ARG A 91 15.99 3.38 12.89
CA ARG A 91 16.07 1.92 13.07
C ARG A 91 14.70 1.29 13.33
N ASP A 92 13.82 1.93 14.10
CA ASP A 92 12.51 1.39 14.45
C ASP A 92 11.48 1.61 13.34
N LEU A 93 11.51 2.77 12.65
CA LEU A 93 10.73 3.03 11.43
C LEU A 93 11.09 2.05 10.29
N GLU A 94 12.38 1.85 10.04
CA GLU A 94 12.85 0.90 9.03
C GLU A 94 12.45 -0.53 9.35
N LYS A 95 12.51 -0.92 10.63
CA LYS A 95 12.04 -2.22 11.09
C LYS A 95 10.55 -2.41 10.75
N GLY A 96 9.71 -1.43 11.10
CA GLY A 96 8.29 -1.45 10.78
C GLY A 96 8.01 -1.65 9.28
N ARG A 97 8.64 -0.82 8.44
CA ARG A 97 8.50 -0.91 6.98
C ARG A 97 8.94 -2.27 6.42
N ASN A 98 10.08 -2.77 6.88
CA ASN A 98 10.63 -4.04 6.39
C ASN A 98 9.77 -5.24 6.83
N GLU A 99 9.27 -5.23 8.07
CA GLU A 99 8.33 -6.23 8.58
C GLU A 99 7.05 -6.25 7.75
N PHE A 100 6.44 -5.08 7.51
CA PHE A 100 5.25 -4.97 6.67
C PHE A 100 5.49 -5.61 5.31
N ARG A 101 6.50 -5.14 4.58
CA ARG A 101 6.81 -5.59 3.22
C ARG A 101 7.02 -7.10 3.16
N ASN A 102 7.87 -7.63 4.02
CA ASN A 102 8.21 -9.06 4.01
C ASN A 102 7.01 -9.93 4.38
N SER A 103 6.23 -9.52 5.37
CA SER A 103 5.01 -10.20 5.78
C SER A 103 3.98 -10.26 4.65
N GLN A 104 3.75 -9.15 3.95
CA GLN A 104 2.76 -9.12 2.86
C GLN A 104 3.20 -9.94 1.65
N VAL A 105 4.48 -9.90 1.28
CA VAL A 105 5.04 -10.74 0.21
C VAL A 105 4.78 -12.23 0.48
N HIS A 106 5.02 -12.67 1.72
CA HIS A 106 4.79 -14.05 2.13
C HIS A 106 3.29 -14.38 2.20
N SER A 107 2.50 -13.54 2.86
CA SER A 107 1.06 -13.74 3.06
C SER A 107 0.31 -13.89 1.72
N ILE A 108 0.53 -12.97 0.78
CA ILE A 108 -0.15 -13.02 -0.53
C ILE A 108 0.29 -14.25 -1.33
N SER A 109 1.57 -14.61 -1.31
CA SER A 109 2.07 -15.79 -2.01
C SER A 109 1.41 -17.09 -1.51
N ASN A 110 1.11 -17.19 -0.22
CA ASN A 110 0.49 -18.37 0.37
C ASN A 110 -1.03 -18.41 0.19
N GLN A 111 -1.68 -17.27 -0.03
CA GLN A 111 -3.14 -17.18 -0.03
C GLN A 111 -3.74 -17.09 -1.44
N ILE A 112 -2.98 -16.63 -2.43
CA ILE A 112 -3.48 -16.35 -3.78
C ILE A 112 -4.18 -17.54 -4.45
N SER A 113 -3.75 -18.77 -4.17
CA SER A 113 -4.37 -19.99 -4.72
C SER A 113 -5.78 -20.24 -4.16
N SER A 114 -6.04 -19.81 -2.91
CA SER A 114 -7.35 -19.93 -2.25
C SER A 114 -8.41 -18.93 -2.76
N TRP A 115 -8.06 -18.03 -3.67
CA TRP A 115 -8.94 -16.96 -4.11
C TRP A 115 -9.92 -17.35 -5.22
N GLY A 116 -9.90 -18.61 -5.66
CA GLY A 116 -10.81 -19.15 -6.68
C GLY A 116 -10.40 -18.81 -8.12
N ILE A 117 -9.15 -18.42 -8.35
CA ILE A 117 -8.64 -17.98 -9.67
C ILE A 117 -7.94 -19.13 -10.43
N GLY A 118 -7.67 -20.25 -9.77
CA GLY A 118 -6.96 -21.39 -10.38
C GLY A 118 -5.43 -21.24 -10.38
N VAL A 119 -4.88 -20.37 -9.53
CA VAL A 119 -3.43 -20.28 -9.30
C VAL A 119 -2.98 -21.52 -8.51
N PRO A 120 -1.93 -22.24 -8.94
CA PRO A 120 -1.42 -23.40 -8.21
C PRO A 120 -1.03 -23.10 -6.76
N ASP A 121 -1.28 -24.03 -5.85
CA ASP A 121 -0.84 -23.94 -4.45
C ASP A 121 0.69 -23.89 -4.37
N ASP A 122 1.37 -24.82 -5.04
CA ASP A 122 2.83 -24.82 -5.13
C ASP A 122 3.32 -23.65 -6.00
N LYS A 123 4.07 -22.73 -5.36
CA LYS A 123 4.62 -21.54 -6.02
C LYS A 123 5.58 -21.89 -7.16
N HIS A 124 6.27 -23.03 -7.10
CA HIS A 124 7.19 -23.45 -8.16
C HIS A 124 6.47 -23.83 -9.46
N LEU A 125 5.19 -24.18 -9.37
CA LEU A 125 4.33 -24.48 -10.53
C LEU A 125 3.67 -23.24 -11.14
N ARG A 126 3.98 -22.03 -10.64
CA ARG A 126 3.41 -20.76 -11.15
C ARG A 126 4.30 -20.16 -12.25
N GLY A 127 4.07 -18.91 -12.63
CA GLY A 127 4.78 -18.21 -13.70
C GLY A 127 4.28 -18.59 -15.10
N PHE A 128 5.09 -18.34 -16.12
CA PHE A 128 4.68 -18.52 -17.52
C PHE A 128 4.49 -20.00 -17.93
N GLY A 129 5.07 -20.95 -17.19
CA GLY A 129 4.84 -22.38 -17.42
C GLY A 129 3.41 -22.85 -17.07
N ASN A 130 2.67 -22.07 -16.30
CA ASN A 130 1.27 -22.33 -15.98
C ASN A 130 0.35 -21.41 -16.79
N ASP A 131 -0.72 -21.95 -17.37
CA ASP A 131 -1.58 -21.20 -18.28
C ASP A 131 -2.30 -20.03 -17.60
N ILE A 132 -2.82 -20.23 -16.38
CA ILE A 132 -3.50 -19.19 -15.60
C ILE A 132 -2.52 -18.09 -15.19
N CYS A 133 -1.40 -18.45 -14.56
CA CYS A 133 -0.40 -17.48 -14.14
C CYS A 133 0.22 -16.76 -15.34
N GLY A 134 0.52 -17.47 -16.41
CA GLY A 134 1.07 -16.93 -17.65
C GLY A 134 0.13 -15.93 -18.31
N ARG A 135 -1.17 -16.25 -18.43
CA ARG A 135 -2.19 -15.32 -18.93
C ARG A 135 -2.26 -14.04 -18.09
N LEU A 136 -2.28 -14.16 -16.77
CA LEU A 136 -2.35 -13.02 -15.83
C LEU A 136 -1.09 -12.16 -15.86
N LEU A 137 0.10 -12.79 -15.97
CA LEU A 137 1.41 -12.12 -16.06
C LEU A 137 1.73 -11.60 -17.45
N CYS A 138 1.00 -12.05 -18.48
CA CYS A 138 1.25 -11.69 -19.86
C CYS A 138 1.28 -10.15 -20.00
N PRO A 139 2.34 -9.59 -20.61
CA PRO A 139 2.38 -8.18 -20.97
C PRO A 139 1.09 -7.72 -21.67
N SER A 140 0.58 -6.55 -21.29
CA SER A 140 -0.61 -5.95 -21.91
C SER A 140 -0.49 -5.79 -23.43
N THR A 141 0.74 -5.66 -23.93
CA THR A 141 1.11 -5.50 -25.35
C THR A 141 1.26 -6.82 -26.10
N LYS A 142 1.02 -7.97 -25.45
CA LYS A 142 1.10 -9.30 -26.05
C LYS A 142 -0.23 -10.05 -25.89
N ASP A 143 -0.50 -10.94 -26.84
CA ASP A 143 -1.62 -11.87 -26.75
C ASP A 143 -1.12 -13.20 -26.17
N TRP A 144 -1.76 -13.68 -25.10
CA TRP A 144 -1.46 -15.00 -24.54
C TRP A 144 -2.00 -16.14 -25.43
N GLY A 145 -3.03 -15.85 -26.23
CA GLY A 145 -3.59 -16.79 -27.20
C GLY A 145 -2.69 -17.05 -28.40
N ASP A 146 -1.73 -16.16 -28.68
CA ASP A 146 -0.72 -16.37 -29.72
C ASP A 146 0.32 -17.41 -29.25
N PRO A 147 0.40 -18.60 -29.89
CA PRO A 147 1.32 -19.65 -29.48
C PRO A 147 2.78 -19.23 -29.50
N ILE A 148 3.18 -18.35 -30.45
CA ILE A 148 4.56 -17.89 -30.60
C ILE A 148 4.90 -16.94 -29.45
N ALA A 149 4.03 -15.97 -29.16
CA ALA A 149 4.23 -15.07 -28.02
C ALA A 149 4.27 -15.85 -26.69
N ARG A 150 3.39 -16.83 -26.53
CA ARG A 150 3.33 -17.70 -25.34
C ARG A 150 4.60 -18.54 -25.18
N GLU A 151 5.07 -19.20 -26.23
CA GLU A 151 6.29 -20.02 -26.21
C GLU A 151 7.51 -19.16 -25.84
N ARG A 152 7.64 -17.95 -26.41
CA ARG A 152 8.75 -17.05 -26.09
C ARG A 152 8.74 -16.58 -24.63
N LEU A 153 7.56 -16.37 -24.03
CA LEU A 153 7.45 -16.05 -22.61
C LEU A 153 7.79 -17.26 -21.72
N GLN A 154 7.36 -18.46 -22.11
CA GLN A 154 7.63 -19.72 -21.40
C GLN A 154 9.11 -20.09 -21.39
N THR A 155 9.79 -19.85 -22.51
CA THR A 155 11.22 -20.14 -22.70
C THR A 155 12.13 -18.99 -22.25
N LEU A 156 11.57 -17.92 -21.67
CA LEU A 156 12.27 -16.70 -21.26
C LEU A 156 13.03 -16.00 -22.39
N GLN A 157 12.60 -16.20 -23.63
CA GLN A 157 13.13 -15.57 -24.85
C GLN A 157 12.41 -14.24 -25.22
N ALA A 158 11.45 -13.83 -24.39
CA ALA A 158 10.80 -12.53 -24.47
C ALA A 158 11.12 -11.72 -23.22
N ASP A 159 11.53 -10.46 -23.42
CA ASP A 159 11.81 -9.55 -22.32
C ASP A 159 10.52 -9.17 -21.58
N VAL A 160 10.39 -9.67 -20.35
CA VAL A 160 9.36 -9.23 -19.40
C VAL A 160 9.94 -8.06 -18.62
N THR A 161 9.76 -6.85 -19.16
CA THR A 161 10.31 -5.62 -18.60
C THR A 161 9.36 -4.98 -17.58
N ILE A 162 9.88 -4.05 -16.78
CA ILE A 162 9.07 -3.26 -15.83
C ILE A 162 8.16 -2.23 -16.53
N ASP A 163 8.37 -1.99 -17.82
CA ASP A 163 7.58 -1.07 -18.64
C ASP A 163 6.35 -1.75 -19.25
N ASN A 164 6.37 -3.08 -19.37
CA ASN A 164 5.29 -3.87 -19.92
C ASN A 164 4.45 -4.46 -18.79
N PHE A 165 3.42 -3.72 -18.41
CA PHE A 165 2.57 -4.07 -17.28
C PHE A 165 1.77 -5.37 -17.52
N PRO A 166 1.63 -6.22 -16.49
CA PRO A 166 0.92 -7.48 -16.58
C PRO A 166 -0.60 -7.27 -16.67
N ARG A 167 -1.26 -8.15 -17.41
CA ARG A 167 -2.69 -8.06 -17.72
C ARG A 167 -3.61 -8.03 -16.49
N PHE A 168 -3.23 -8.69 -15.38
CA PHE A 168 -4.06 -8.71 -14.16
C PHE A 168 -4.34 -7.33 -13.56
N LEU A 169 -3.63 -6.27 -13.99
CA LEU A 169 -3.88 -4.91 -13.52
C LEU A 169 -5.14 -4.28 -14.13
N TRP A 170 -5.64 -4.80 -15.24
CA TRP A 170 -6.82 -4.27 -15.92
C TRP A 170 -8.12 -4.93 -15.46
N GLU A 171 -9.17 -4.12 -15.37
CA GLU A 171 -10.55 -4.59 -15.15
C GLU A 171 -10.93 -5.64 -16.18
N GLY A 172 -11.42 -6.79 -15.71
CA GLY A 172 -11.76 -7.94 -16.55
C GLY A 172 -10.61 -8.44 -17.43
N GLU A 173 -9.35 -8.09 -17.11
CA GLU A 173 -8.15 -8.41 -17.88
C GLU A 173 -8.14 -7.86 -19.33
N ARG A 174 -8.99 -6.87 -19.58
CA ARG A 174 -9.20 -6.27 -20.91
C ARG A 174 -8.42 -4.96 -21.02
N VAL A 175 -7.51 -4.94 -21.98
CA VAL A 175 -6.69 -3.77 -22.31
C VAL A 175 -7.28 -3.13 -23.55
N ASP A 176 -7.62 -1.85 -23.47
CA ASP A 176 -8.05 -1.06 -24.63
C ASP A 176 -6.81 -0.44 -25.29
N PRO A 177 -6.43 -0.85 -26.52
CA PRO A 177 -5.22 -0.34 -27.17
C PRO A 177 -5.28 1.17 -27.48
N GLN A 178 -6.48 1.76 -27.51
CA GLN A 178 -6.68 3.19 -27.74
C GLN A 178 -6.69 3.99 -26.44
N ASP A 179 -6.94 3.34 -25.30
CA ASP A 179 -6.92 3.95 -23.98
C ASP A 179 -6.40 2.95 -22.94
N MET A 180 -5.06 2.91 -22.80
CA MET A 180 -4.39 2.02 -21.84
C MET A 180 -4.75 2.33 -20.38
N ASN A 181 -5.25 3.53 -20.07
CA ASN A 181 -5.62 3.92 -18.70
C ASN A 181 -6.99 3.35 -18.30
N LYS A 182 -7.83 3.04 -19.28
CA LYS A 182 -9.17 2.47 -19.05
C LYS A 182 -9.08 1.13 -18.33
N GLY A 183 -9.67 1.07 -17.14
CA GLY A 183 -9.66 -0.13 -16.29
C GLY A 183 -8.30 -0.43 -15.64
N PHE A 184 -7.26 0.36 -15.88
CA PHE A 184 -5.95 0.15 -15.27
C PHE A 184 -6.01 0.32 -13.74
N LEU A 185 -5.32 -0.57 -13.02
CA LEU A 185 -5.37 -0.72 -11.56
C LEU A 185 -6.77 -1.00 -10.98
N ARG A 186 -7.66 -1.58 -11.79
CA ARG A 186 -8.99 -2.06 -11.36
C ARG A 186 -9.19 -3.56 -11.56
N GLY A 187 -8.12 -4.30 -11.86
CA GLY A 187 -8.19 -5.75 -12.01
C GLY A 187 -8.58 -6.49 -10.72
N GLU A 188 -9.42 -7.51 -10.85
CA GLU A 188 -10.00 -8.25 -9.71
C GLU A 188 -8.95 -8.88 -8.80
N LEU A 189 -7.85 -9.36 -9.39
CA LEU A 189 -6.76 -9.96 -8.62
C LEU A 189 -6.04 -8.93 -7.75
N LEU A 190 -5.87 -7.70 -8.25
CA LEU A 190 -5.31 -6.60 -7.49
C LEU A 190 -6.25 -6.19 -6.34
N VAL A 191 -7.56 -6.18 -6.59
CA VAL A 191 -8.59 -5.96 -5.55
C VAL A 191 -8.46 -6.99 -4.44
N LYS A 192 -8.42 -8.27 -4.78
CA LYS A 192 -8.25 -9.36 -3.80
C LYS A 192 -6.96 -9.21 -2.99
N ALA A 193 -5.85 -8.87 -3.64
CA ALA A 193 -4.59 -8.66 -2.95
C ALA A 193 -4.65 -7.49 -1.96
N LEU A 194 -5.22 -6.36 -2.35
CA LEU A 194 -5.33 -5.20 -1.46
C LEU A 194 -6.36 -5.40 -0.34
N LEU A 195 -7.47 -6.09 -0.60
CA LEU A 195 -8.39 -6.50 0.47
C LEU A 195 -7.68 -7.43 1.47
N SER A 196 -6.89 -8.38 0.99
CA SER A 196 -6.11 -9.26 1.85
C SER A 196 -5.09 -8.51 2.72
N ILE A 197 -4.43 -7.50 2.15
CA ILE A 197 -3.44 -6.67 2.87
C ILE A 197 -4.12 -5.76 3.88
N LEU A 198 -5.21 -5.09 3.49
CA LEU A 198 -5.77 -3.97 4.23
C LEU A 198 -6.85 -4.38 5.23
N ILE A 199 -7.62 -5.39 4.90
CA ILE A 199 -8.78 -5.85 5.68
C ILE A 199 -8.43 -7.19 6.34
N GLY A 200 -7.91 -8.12 5.55
CA GLY A 200 -7.41 -9.40 6.03
C GLY A 200 -7.66 -10.56 5.05
N PRO A 201 -7.02 -11.72 5.25
CA PRO A 201 -7.03 -12.86 4.32
C PRO A 201 -8.43 -13.34 3.88
N ALA A 202 -9.40 -13.29 4.80
CA ALA A 202 -10.76 -13.74 4.54
C ALA A 202 -11.49 -12.86 3.50
N ALA A 203 -11.18 -11.56 3.44
CA ALA A 203 -11.83 -10.62 2.52
C ALA A 203 -11.53 -10.89 1.03
N ALA A 204 -10.44 -11.61 0.73
CA ALA A 204 -10.04 -11.92 -0.64
C ALA A 204 -10.67 -13.21 -1.20
N ARG A 205 -11.24 -14.06 -0.33
CA ARG A 205 -11.82 -15.35 -0.70
C ARG A 205 -13.18 -15.17 -1.40
N PRO A 206 -13.60 -16.13 -2.24
CA PRO A 206 -14.96 -16.13 -2.80
C PRO A 206 -16.02 -16.05 -1.69
N GLY A 207 -16.95 -15.10 -1.78
CA GLY A 207 -17.97 -14.86 -0.75
C GLY A 207 -17.42 -14.36 0.59
N GLY A 208 -16.14 -13.98 0.64
CA GLY A 208 -15.46 -13.54 1.85
C GLY A 208 -16.07 -12.27 2.42
N GLN A 209 -16.49 -12.34 3.68
CA GLN A 209 -16.82 -11.18 4.50
C GLN A 209 -15.83 -11.12 5.66
N CYS A 210 -15.33 -9.92 5.93
CA CYS A 210 -14.49 -9.65 7.08
C CYS A 210 -14.92 -8.28 7.62
N SER A 211 -15.03 -8.15 8.94
CA SER A 211 -15.36 -6.86 9.57
C SER A 211 -14.29 -5.80 9.32
N GLY A 212 -13.08 -6.21 8.92
CA GLY A 212 -11.92 -5.33 8.75
C GLY A 212 -11.32 -4.81 10.06
N ALA A 213 -11.94 -5.13 11.20
CA ALA A 213 -11.44 -4.81 12.52
C ALA A 213 -10.07 -5.46 12.74
N GLY A 214 -9.08 -4.64 13.10
CA GLY A 214 -7.68 -5.08 13.24
C GLY A 214 -6.92 -5.31 11.93
N GLY A 215 -7.51 -4.99 10.77
CA GLY A 215 -6.80 -4.90 9.50
C GLY A 215 -5.96 -3.62 9.42
N TYR A 216 -5.00 -3.54 8.48
CA TYR A 216 -4.17 -2.34 8.34
C TYR A 216 -4.98 -1.07 8.04
N ALA A 217 -6.10 -1.17 7.31
CA ALA A 217 -6.95 -0.01 7.07
C ALA A 217 -7.60 0.51 8.35
N ASP A 218 -7.99 -0.37 9.28
CA ASP A 218 -8.55 0.00 10.58
C ASP A 218 -7.45 0.54 11.51
N ILE A 219 -6.35 -0.20 11.67
CA ILE A 219 -5.26 0.19 12.58
C ILE A 219 -4.62 1.52 12.16
N LEU A 220 -4.47 1.77 10.86
CA LEU A 220 -3.90 3.00 10.33
C LEU A 220 -4.95 4.11 10.06
N ASN A 221 -6.22 3.86 10.41
CA ASN A 221 -7.33 4.78 10.16
C ASN A 221 -7.38 5.28 8.69
N MET A 222 -7.18 4.37 7.74
CA MET A 222 -7.11 4.69 6.33
C MET A 222 -8.48 5.07 5.78
N GLN A 223 -8.61 6.32 5.35
CA GLN A 223 -9.82 6.81 4.67
C GLN A 223 -9.75 6.65 3.15
N THR A 224 -8.53 6.60 2.60
CA THR A 224 -8.28 6.45 1.17
C THR A 224 -7.06 5.60 0.92
N LEU A 225 -7.03 4.91 -0.22
CA LEU A 225 -5.78 4.39 -0.76
C LEU A 225 -4.98 5.49 -1.45
N THR A 226 -3.69 5.23 -1.63
CA THR A 226 -2.80 6.04 -2.44
C THR A 226 -2.27 5.23 -3.61
N VAL A 227 -1.72 5.92 -4.62
CA VAL A 227 -1.04 5.27 -5.75
C VAL A 227 0.10 4.34 -5.30
N PRO A 228 0.97 4.74 -4.34
CA PRO A 228 1.90 3.83 -3.66
C PRO A 228 1.28 2.52 -3.18
N SER A 229 0.12 2.56 -2.52
CA SER A 229 -0.55 1.35 -2.04
C SER A 229 -0.93 0.44 -3.21
N LEU A 230 -1.48 1.00 -4.29
CA LEU A 230 -1.84 0.26 -5.50
C LEU A 230 -0.63 -0.38 -6.18
N ALA A 231 0.45 0.39 -6.32
CA ALA A 231 1.70 -0.09 -6.89
C ALA A 231 2.34 -1.20 -6.04
N PHE A 232 2.25 -1.10 -4.71
CA PHE A 232 2.71 -2.16 -3.81
C PHE A 232 1.89 -3.44 -3.98
N GLY A 233 0.55 -3.32 -3.95
CA GLY A 233 -0.37 -4.44 -4.21
C GLY A 233 -0.09 -5.14 -5.54
N ALA A 234 0.15 -4.36 -6.60
CA ALA A 234 0.52 -4.87 -7.92
C ALA A 234 1.84 -5.67 -7.87
N ALA A 235 2.88 -5.11 -7.26
CA ALA A 235 4.19 -5.75 -7.18
C ALA A 235 4.15 -7.08 -6.41
N VAL A 236 3.47 -7.13 -5.26
CA VAL A 236 3.36 -8.39 -4.48
C VAL A 236 2.47 -9.43 -5.18
N THR A 237 1.43 -8.99 -5.89
CA THR A 237 0.58 -9.88 -6.69
C THR A 237 1.37 -10.51 -7.84
N ARG A 238 2.15 -9.71 -8.55
CA ARG A 238 3.03 -10.21 -9.61
C ARG A 238 4.03 -11.24 -9.07
N PHE A 239 4.62 -10.98 -7.90
CA PHE A 239 5.54 -11.93 -7.25
C PHE A 239 4.84 -13.23 -6.86
N ALA A 240 3.61 -13.14 -6.36
CA ALA A 240 2.81 -14.29 -5.98
C ALA A 240 2.43 -15.17 -7.18
N LEU A 241 2.23 -14.56 -8.36
CA LEU A 241 1.97 -15.28 -9.61
C LEU A 241 3.24 -15.87 -10.27
N SER A 242 4.44 -15.48 -9.84
CA SER A 242 5.69 -15.96 -10.42
C SER A 242 6.24 -17.18 -9.68
N ALA A 243 7.10 -17.95 -10.35
CA ALA A 243 7.89 -19.02 -9.75
C ALA A 243 9.17 -18.49 -9.03
N GLU A 244 9.37 -17.17 -8.96
CA GLU A 244 10.56 -16.58 -8.34
C GLU A 244 10.60 -16.85 -6.82
N THR A 245 11.74 -17.23 -6.27
CA THR A 245 11.87 -17.50 -4.82
C THR A 245 12.12 -16.25 -3.98
N LYS A 246 12.56 -15.15 -4.59
CA LYS A 246 12.90 -13.89 -3.90
C LYS A 246 12.23 -12.69 -4.56
N CYS A 247 11.44 -11.95 -3.78
CA CYS A 247 10.87 -10.67 -4.21
C CYS A 247 11.90 -9.55 -3.98
N ARG A 248 12.65 -9.18 -5.02
CA ARG A 248 13.78 -8.25 -4.90
C ARG A 248 13.33 -6.80 -5.00
N TRP A 249 13.64 -6.03 -3.97
CA TRP A 249 13.35 -4.60 -3.87
C TRP A 249 14.65 -3.78 -3.95
N SER A 250 15.46 -3.99 -4.99
CA SER A 250 16.77 -3.35 -5.14
C SER A 250 17.10 -2.99 -6.59
N PHE A 251 17.93 -1.95 -6.77
CA PHE A 251 18.42 -1.50 -8.07
C PHE A 251 19.74 -2.16 -8.52
N SER A 252 20.32 -3.08 -7.73
CA SER A 252 21.66 -3.60 -8.01
C SER A 252 21.73 -4.17 -9.43
N LYS A 253 22.59 -3.54 -10.25
CA LYS A 253 22.68 -3.74 -11.69
C LYS A 253 23.61 -4.87 -12.12
N GLU A 254 24.31 -5.52 -11.21
CA GLU A 254 25.35 -6.48 -11.57
C GLU A 254 25.06 -7.86 -10.94
N ASP A 255 24.84 -8.84 -11.83
CA ASP A 255 24.99 -10.30 -11.63
C ASP A 255 23.89 -11.15 -10.98
N MET A 256 22.63 -10.70 -10.86
CA MET A 256 21.56 -11.60 -10.36
C MET A 256 20.30 -11.62 -11.25
N PRO A 257 20.00 -12.72 -11.97
CA PRO A 257 18.82 -12.84 -12.83
C PRO A 257 17.51 -12.76 -12.02
N GLY A 258 16.50 -12.01 -12.49
CA GLY A 258 15.18 -11.90 -11.85
C GLY A 258 14.43 -10.59 -12.18
N PHE A 259 13.16 -10.47 -11.76
CA PHE A 259 12.35 -9.28 -12.04
C PHE A 259 12.60 -8.15 -11.03
N ASN A 260 12.62 -6.89 -11.51
CA ASN A 260 12.84 -5.71 -10.68
C ASN A 260 11.51 -5.15 -10.12
N TYR A 261 11.12 -5.60 -8.92
CA TYR A 261 9.86 -5.18 -8.28
C TYR A 261 9.86 -3.71 -7.83
N LEU A 262 11.02 -3.17 -7.43
CA LEU A 262 11.14 -1.76 -7.08
C LEU A 262 10.95 -0.86 -8.30
N GLY A 263 11.60 -1.21 -9.42
CA GLY A 263 11.42 -0.53 -10.69
C GLY A 263 9.97 -0.61 -11.18
N PHE A 264 9.32 -1.77 -11.06
CA PHE A 264 7.91 -1.95 -11.41
C PHE A 264 6.98 -1.08 -10.56
N TYR A 265 7.16 -1.07 -9.23
CA TYR A 265 6.45 -0.18 -8.32
C TYR A 265 6.60 1.30 -8.73
N GLN A 266 7.82 1.73 -9.04
CA GLN A 266 8.10 3.10 -9.44
C GLN A 266 7.48 3.44 -10.79
N LYS A 267 7.48 2.50 -11.74
CA LYS A 267 6.87 2.70 -13.06
C LYS A 267 5.36 2.87 -12.97
N ILE A 268 4.67 2.10 -12.13
CA ILE A 268 3.24 2.29 -11.87
C ILE A 268 3.00 3.68 -11.25
N THR A 269 3.76 4.02 -10.21
CA THR A 269 3.60 5.31 -9.52
C THR A 269 3.85 6.49 -10.47
N LEU A 270 4.88 6.40 -11.31
CA LEU A 270 5.20 7.39 -12.34
C LEU A 270 4.09 7.48 -13.39
N ALA A 271 3.59 6.34 -13.89
CA ALA A 271 2.55 6.32 -14.92
C ALA A 271 1.27 7.02 -14.43
N VAL A 272 0.79 6.66 -13.24
CA VAL A 272 -0.40 7.28 -12.65
C VAL A 272 -0.14 8.74 -12.27
N GLY A 273 1.05 9.09 -11.77
CA GLY A 273 1.42 10.47 -11.46
C GLY A 273 1.49 11.39 -12.69
N LYS A 274 1.44 10.85 -13.92
CA LYS A 274 1.31 11.62 -15.17
C LYS A 274 -0.13 11.74 -15.67
N TRP A 275 -1.08 11.07 -15.02
CA TRP A 275 -2.50 11.21 -15.36
C TRP A 275 -3.02 12.57 -14.92
N ARG A 276 -4.14 13.01 -15.51
CA ARG A 276 -4.86 14.19 -15.04
C ARG A 276 -5.34 13.94 -13.62
N ASP A 277 -5.35 15.00 -12.80
CA ASP A 277 -5.76 14.90 -11.40
C ASP A 277 -7.15 14.29 -11.23
N GLU A 278 -8.08 14.58 -12.15
CA GLU A 278 -9.43 14.01 -12.12
C GLU A 278 -9.44 12.50 -12.35
N ASP A 279 -8.58 11.98 -13.23
CA ASP A 279 -8.48 10.55 -13.49
C ASP A 279 -7.87 9.82 -12.29
N GLN A 280 -6.82 10.41 -11.68
CA GLN A 280 -6.24 9.89 -10.44
C GLN A 280 -7.27 9.89 -9.31
N ARG A 281 -8.01 10.99 -9.13
CA ARG A 281 -9.05 11.11 -8.11
C ARG A 281 -10.18 10.11 -8.34
N SER A 282 -10.62 9.93 -9.59
CA SER A 282 -11.63 8.93 -9.97
C SER A 282 -11.18 7.50 -9.65
N LEU A 283 -9.92 7.16 -9.93
CA LEU A 283 -9.32 5.87 -9.54
C LEU A 283 -9.36 5.67 -8.02
N LEU A 284 -8.87 6.64 -7.24
CA LEU A 284 -8.84 6.53 -5.78
C LEU A 284 -10.24 6.50 -5.17
N MET A 285 -11.19 7.29 -5.70
CA MET A 285 -12.60 7.24 -5.28
C MET A 285 -13.25 5.88 -5.55
N TRP A 286 -12.90 5.22 -6.66
CA TRP A 286 -13.36 3.86 -6.93
C TRP A 286 -12.84 2.89 -5.86
N TRP A 287 -11.55 2.96 -5.54
CA TRP A 287 -10.93 2.14 -4.49
C TRP A 287 -11.53 2.39 -3.10
N ASN A 288 -11.84 3.65 -2.78
CA ASN A 288 -12.46 3.99 -1.50
C ASN A 288 -13.84 3.33 -1.37
N ARG A 289 -14.63 3.29 -2.45
CA ARG A 289 -15.91 2.56 -2.44
C ARG A 289 -15.72 1.05 -2.25
N MET A 290 -14.70 0.48 -2.88
CA MET A 290 -14.38 -0.94 -2.73
C MET A 290 -13.93 -1.30 -1.30
N ILE A 291 -13.15 -0.45 -0.64
CA ILE A 291 -12.63 -0.72 0.71
C ILE A 291 -13.63 -0.34 1.80
N LEU A 292 -14.26 0.84 1.72
CA LEU A 292 -15.20 1.31 2.73
C LEU A 292 -16.46 0.43 2.81
N SER A 293 -16.87 -0.18 1.69
CA SER A 293 -17.95 -1.18 1.72
C SER A 293 -17.61 -2.42 2.56
N HIS A 294 -16.32 -2.76 2.69
CA HIS A 294 -15.86 -3.87 3.53
C HIS A 294 -15.67 -3.44 4.99
N LEU A 295 -15.15 -2.23 5.24
CA LEU A 295 -15.01 -1.69 6.60
C LEU A 295 -16.36 -1.41 7.28
N ARG A 296 -17.41 -1.11 6.51
CA ARG A 296 -18.75 -0.83 7.04
C ARG A 296 -19.66 -2.06 7.14
N GLY A 297 -19.17 -3.25 6.79
CA GLY A 297 -19.93 -4.49 6.87
C GLY A 297 -21.12 -4.55 5.91
N GLY A 298 -20.89 -4.72 4.60
CA GLY A 298 -21.95 -5.06 3.64
C GLY A 298 -23.03 -3.98 3.45
N PRO A 299 -24.05 -4.21 2.59
CA PRO A 299 -24.94 -3.16 2.10
C PRO A 299 -25.98 -2.76 3.17
N HIS A 300 -25.54 -2.02 4.17
CA HIS A 300 -26.34 -0.92 4.68
C HIS A 300 -25.61 0.35 4.29
N ALA A 301 -26.05 0.94 3.17
CA ALA A 301 -25.89 2.36 2.98
C ALA A 301 -26.45 3.04 4.23
N THR A 302 -25.55 3.46 5.12
CA THR A 302 -25.90 4.39 6.19
C THR A 302 -26.50 5.58 5.48
N GLN A 303 -27.81 5.77 5.65
CA GLN A 303 -28.48 7.02 5.36
C GLN A 303 -27.77 8.09 6.18
N LEU A 304 -26.72 8.68 5.62
CA LEU A 304 -26.25 9.99 6.04
C LEU A 304 -27.38 10.93 5.61
N ASN A 305 -28.12 11.43 6.62
CA ASN A 305 -29.26 12.36 6.56
C ASN A 305 -30.67 11.74 6.44
N GLY A 306 -30.98 10.73 7.26
CA GLY A 306 -32.38 10.43 7.64
C GLY A 306 -32.77 11.24 8.90
N ALA A 307 -34.01 11.73 8.96
CA ALA A 307 -34.54 12.36 10.17
C ALA A 307 -34.40 11.40 11.38
N PRO A 308 -34.10 11.91 12.59
CA PRO A 308 -33.92 11.05 13.76
C PRO A 308 -35.17 10.21 14.03
N GLU A 309 -34.97 8.94 14.41
CA GLU A 309 -36.02 7.98 14.74
C GLU A 309 -37.06 8.61 15.69
N PRO A 310 -38.38 8.47 15.41
CA PRO A 310 -39.43 9.01 16.28
C PRO A 310 -39.28 8.51 17.72
N GLY A 311 -39.18 9.43 18.68
CA GLY A 311 -39.00 9.11 20.11
C GLY A 311 -37.56 8.92 20.56
N SER A 312 -36.57 9.02 19.66
CA SER A 312 -35.16 9.08 20.06
C SER A 312 -34.84 10.38 20.81
N ALA A 313 -33.76 10.37 21.60
CA ALA A 313 -33.29 11.56 22.31
C ALA A 313 -33.04 12.75 21.36
N ALA A 314 -32.51 12.50 20.16
CA ALA A 314 -32.30 13.52 19.14
C ALA A 314 -33.61 14.10 18.60
N ALA A 315 -34.64 13.27 18.36
CA ALA A 315 -35.96 13.73 17.93
C ALA A 315 -36.66 14.57 19.01
N LEU A 316 -36.55 14.15 20.28
CA LEU A 316 -37.11 14.88 21.43
C LEU A 316 -36.42 16.23 21.65
N MET A 317 -35.09 16.29 21.48
CA MET A 317 -34.33 17.54 21.58
C MET A 317 -34.74 18.56 20.51
N ILE A 318 -34.94 18.11 19.26
CA ILE A 318 -35.41 18.98 18.17
C ILE A 318 -36.85 19.46 18.42
N GLN A 319 -37.72 18.59 18.93
CA GLN A 319 -39.10 18.94 19.27
C GLN A 319 -39.16 19.96 20.43
N GLN A 320 -38.28 19.84 21.42
CA GLN A 320 -38.15 20.80 22.52
C GLN A 320 -37.64 22.16 22.03
N ALA A 321 -36.65 22.16 21.14
CA ALA A 321 -36.12 23.39 20.55
C ALA A 321 -37.13 24.12 19.65
N THR A 322 -37.97 23.39 18.91
CA THR A 322 -39.02 23.99 18.05
C THR A 322 -40.26 24.43 18.84
N GLY A 323 -40.64 23.72 19.91
CA GLY A 323 -41.73 24.13 20.80
C GLY A 323 -41.45 25.41 21.59
N ALA A 324 -40.18 25.72 21.87
CA ALA A 324 -39.78 26.95 22.56
C ALA A 324 -39.88 28.21 21.69
N ILE A 325 -39.89 28.08 20.36
CA ILE A 325 -39.94 29.20 19.40
C ILE A 325 -41.39 29.63 19.10
N ALA A 326 -42.39 28.78 19.42
CA ALA A 326 -43.78 28.98 19.04
C ALA A 326 -44.70 29.51 20.16
N ALA A 327 -44.16 30.05 21.26
CA ALA A 327 -44.95 30.76 22.27
C ALA A 327 -44.89 32.29 22.03
N PRO A 328 -45.91 32.91 21.41
CA PRO A 328 -46.05 34.35 21.41
C PRO A 328 -46.57 34.84 22.78
N HIS A 329 -46.05 35.99 23.22
CA HIS A 329 -46.70 36.84 24.21
C HIS A 329 -48.07 37.33 23.71
#